data_AF-A0A935YI90-F1
#
_entry.id   AF-A0A935YI90-F1
#
_cell.length_a   1.000
_cell.length_b   1.000
_cell.length_c   1.000
_cell.angle_alpha   90.00
_cell.angle_beta   90.00
_cell.angle_gamma   90.00
#
_symmetry.space_group_name_H-M   'P 1'
#
loop_
_entity.id
_entity.type
_entity.pdbx_description
1 polymer ?
#
loop_
_entity_poly.entity_id
_entity_poly.type
_entity_poly.pdbx_seq_one_letter_code
_entity_poly.pdbx_strand_id
1 'polypeptide(L)'
;MRIAWPAVVLPILAALLSACGEGFPDQEMHLGLEDKVRPYAITLEPPEAAPGDTVRVTLLARVPRPDEVDIGWKVALDYDSGLYGVDDVERNQRPLAAGEPEVDQDGFLSQSFLWVVPDSALLYSSALPAVVDDPALVAIAAQLPGLGSGPTWRKDEIDAWLKGVSREDLAAMDAFTRAAVWGLADRFACAVRFRATLRTNVVVDVTRNLTIRHTRRLDGPNTNHNTFVVSFEVVAVARRDASPADIDDPDVPQTRQVFVDSWGQRVADRIELPVDPGWTYFARGDFAAESYTSPWDPGLVIDELALFRWYYYRQDAPGVEHALFVTDEGEDAEMWNLNDVIRLEPDGPGSTFRLLLVVRDSRREWDSFQGTPGTGVAEGVVAFVEP
;
A
#
# COMPACT_ATOMS: atom_id res chain seq x y z
N MET A 1 -54.62 -9.53 -47.85
CA MET A 1 -53.37 -8.90 -47.41
C MET A 1 -52.60 -9.90 -46.57
N ARG A 2 -51.49 -10.44 -47.06
CA ARG A 2 -50.59 -11.28 -46.25
C ARG A 2 -49.59 -10.34 -45.58
N ILE A 3 -49.72 -10.16 -44.28
CA ILE A 3 -48.74 -9.41 -43.49
C ILE A 3 -47.43 -10.17 -43.60
N ALA A 4 -46.37 -9.48 -44.04
CA ALA A 4 -45.03 -10.05 -44.14
C ALA A 4 -44.46 -10.24 -42.73
N TRP A 5 -44.82 -11.35 -42.09
CA TRP A 5 -44.33 -11.75 -40.76
C TRP A 5 -42.81 -11.63 -40.59
N PRO A 6 -41.95 -11.93 -41.60
CA PRO A 6 -40.50 -11.76 -41.45
C PRO A 6 -40.10 -10.29 -41.22
N ALA A 7 -40.80 -9.34 -41.83
CA ALA A 7 -40.46 -7.91 -41.73
C ALA A 7 -40.82 -7.29 -40.37
N VAL A 8 -41.68 -7.94 -39.59
CA VAL A 8 -42.06 -7.48 -38.24
C VAL A 8 -41.31 -8.27 -37.17
N VAL A 9 -41.13 -9.58 -37.38
CA VAL A 9 -40.50 -10.46 -36.39
C VAL A 9 -38.99 -10.22 -36.30
N LEU A 10 -38.29 -10.03 -37.42
CA LEU A 10 -36.83 -9.79 -37.41
C LEU A 10 -36.40 -8.54 -36.63
N PRO A 11 -37.00 -7.35 -36.84
CA PRO A 11 -36.62 -6.18 -36.06
C PRO A 11 -37.01 -6.29 -34.58
N ILE A 12 -38.10 -7.00 -34.25
CA ILE A 12 -38.48 -7.25 -32.84
C ILE A 12 -37.52 -8.24 -32.17
N LEU A 13 -37.07 -9.28 -32.88
CA LEU A 13 -36.08 -10.22 -32.34
C LEU A 13 -34.71 -9.56 -32.17
N ALA A 14 -34.30 -8.70 -33.11
CA ALA A 14 -33.08 -7.91 -33.00
C ALA A 14 -33.17 -6.89 -31.85
N ALA A 15 -34.33 -6.24 -31.66
CA ALA A 15 -34.58 -5.34 -30.54
C ALA A 15 -34.64 -6.07 -29.18
N LEU A 16 -35.18 -7.30 -29.13
CA LEU A 16 -35.16 -8.14 -27.94
C LEU A 16 -33.76 -8.66 -27.62
N LEU A 17 -32.98 -9.05 -28.64
CA LEU A 17 -31.58 -9.47 -28.47
C LEU A 17 -30.66 -8.30 -28.08
N SER A 18 -30.92 -7.08 -28.57
CA SER A 18 -30.20 -5.87 -28.12
C SER A 18 -30.65 -5.42 -26.73
N ALA A 19 -31.94 -5.51 -26.40
CA ALA A 19 -32.46 -5.18 -25.07
C ALA A 19 -32.09 -6.21 -23.99
N CYS A 20 -31.78 -7.46 -24.38
CA CYS A 20 -31.20 -8.46 -23.48
C CYS A 20 -29.66 -8.41 -23.42
N GLY A 21 -29.00 -7.62 -24.27
CA GLY A 21 -27.54 -7.48 -24.30
C GLY A 21 -26.99 -6.46 -23.29
N GLU A 22 -27.81 -5.49 -22.86
CA GLU A 22 -27.40 -4.40 -21.95
C GLU A 22 -27.86 -4.60 -20.50
N GLY A 23 -28.53 -5.72 -20.18
CA GLY A 23 -29.15 -5.93 -18.88
C GLY A 23 -29.30 -7.39 -18.45
N PHE A 24 -28.49 -8.30 -19.00
CA PHE A 24 -28.30 -9.58 -18.31
C PHE A 24 -27.49 -9.28 -17.04
N PRO A 25 -27.97 -9.65 -15.84
CA PRO A 25 -27.17 -9.53 -14.65
C PRO A 25 -26.05 -10.57 -14.81
N ASP A 26 -24.91 -10.11 -15.30
CA ASP A 26 -23.69 -10.85 -15.12
C ASP A 26 -23.58 -11.02 -13.59
N GLN A 27 -23.30 -12.23 -13.10
CA GLN A 27 -22.98 -12.44 -11.67
C GLN A 27 -21.84 -11.51 -11.20
N GLU A 28 -21.20 -10.85 -12.16
CA GLU A 28 -20.03 -10.03 -12.09
C GLU A 28 -20.32 -8.52 -12.23
N MET A 29 -21.56 -8.09 -12.49
CA MET A 29 -21.90 -6.66 -12.47
C MET A 29 -21.81 -6.07 -11.04
N HIS A 30 -21.74 -6.93 -10.02
CA HIS A 30 -21.39 -6.59 -8.64
C HIS A 30 -19.89 -6.28 -8.45
N LEU A 31 -19.05 -6.53 -9.46
CA LEU A 31 -17.60 -6.35 -9.37
C LEU A 31 -17.13 -4.90 -9.50
N GLY A 32 -18.00 -3.96 -9.92
CA GLY A 32 -17.82 -2.51 -9.77
C GLY A 32 -16.41 -2.01 -10.05
N LEU A 33 -15.85 -2.34 -11.21
CA LEU A 33 -14.44 -2.10 -11.54
C LEU A 33 -14.08 -0.62 -11.71
N GLU A 34 -15.05 0.29 -11.68
CA GLU A 34 -14.79 1.74 -11.79
C GLU A 34 -14.79 2.45 -10.43
N ASP A 35 -15.49 1.94 -9.39
CA ASP A 35 -15.65 2.65 -8.10
C ASP A 35 -15.59 1.78 -6.83
N LYS A 36 -15.30 0.47 -6.91
CA LYS A 36 -15.23 -0.40 -5.71
C LYS A 36 -13.80 -0.78 -5.32
N VAL A 37 -13.31 -0.08 -4.31
CA VAL A 37 -12.01 -0.25 -3.63
C VAL A 37 -11.92 -1.65 -3.00
N ARG A 38 -11.14 -2.56 -3.60
CA ARG A 38 -10.92 -3.92 -3.06
C ARG A 38 -9.68 -3.98 -2.18
N PRO A 39 -9.62 -4.85 -1.15
CA PRO A 39 -8.47 -4.99 -0.27
C PRO A 39 -7.37 -5.80 -0.96
N TYR A 40 -6.84 -5.28 -2.07
CA TYR A 40 -5.62 -5.76 -2.69
C TYR A 40 -4.49 -4.81 -2.33
N ALA A 41 -3.47 -5.31 -1.63
CA ALA A 41 -2.31 -4.53 -1.26
C ALA A 41 -1.05 -5.38 -1.32
N ILE A 42 0.03 -4.80 -1.81
CA ILE A 42 1.38 -5.34 -1.60
C ILE A 42 2.04 -4.48 -0.52
N THR A 43 2.52 -5.11 0.55
CA THR A 43 3.35 -4.46 1.57
C THR A 43 4.82 -4.83 1.38
N LEU A 44 5.70 -3.93 1.78
CA LEU A 44 7.15 -4.05 1.67
C LEU A 44 7.79 -3.69 3.01
N GLU A 45 8.53 -4.63 3.58
CA GLU A 45 9.19 -4.47 4.88
C GLU A 45 10.67 -4.86 4.79
N PRO A 46 11.61 -3.90 4.91
CA PRO A 46 11.39 -2.46 5.02
C PRO A 46 10.85 -1.82 3.72
N PRO A 47 10.28 -0.60 3.78
CA PRO A 47 9.74 0.10 2.61
C PRO A 47 10.78 0.76 1.72
N GLU A 48 12.00 0.76 2.20
CA GLU A 48 13.19 1.24 1.53
C GLU A 48 14.31 0.27 1.86
N ALA A 49 15.15 -0.03 0.87
CA ALA A 49 16.23 -0.99 1.01
C ALA A 49 17.51 -0.50 0.32
N ALA A 50 18.66 -0.94 0.80
CA ALA A 50 19.93 -0.80 0.07
C ALA A 50 20.19 -2.03 -0.81
N PRO A 51 21.06 -1.94 -1.81
CA PRO A 51 21.57 -3.14 -2.50
C PRO A 51 22.14 -4.15 -1.50
N GLY A 52 21.74 -5.42 -1.63
CA GLY A 52 22.09 -6.51 -0.71
C GLY A 52 21.13 -6.71 0.46
N ASP A 53 20.25 -5.74 0.76
CA ASP A 53 19.24 -5.90 1.80
C ASP A 53 18.18 -6.94 1.40
N THR A 54 17.52 -7.52 2.41
CA THR A 54 16.38 -8.41 2.22
C THR A 54 15.08 -7.69 2.58
N VAL A 55 14.11 -7.75 1.68
CA VAL A 55 12.78 -7.17 1.85
C VAL A 55 11.75 -8.29 1.92
N ARG A 56 10.87 -8.26 2.92
CA ARG A 56 9.66 -9.08 2.95
C ARG A 56 8.62 -8.42 2.08
N VAL A 57 8.12 -9.17 1.11
CA VAL A 57 7.06 -8.77 0.19
C VAL A 57 5.83 -9.60 0.52
N THR A 58 4.71 -8.94 0.78
CA THR A 58 3.46 -9.60 1.14
C THR A 58 2.32 -9.08 0.28
N LEU A 59 1.62 -9.97 -0.43
CA LEU A 59 0.31 -9.67 -1.01
C LEU A 59 -0.77 -10.01 0.01
N LEU A 60 -1.68 -9.07 0.21
CA LEU A 60 -2.92 -9.24 0.94
C LEU A 60 -4.07 -9.03 -0.06
N ALA A 61 -4.95 -10.02 -0.17
CA ALA A 61 -6.01 -10.03 -1.17
C ALA A 61 -7.26 -10.75 -0.66
N ARG A 62 -8.44 -10.14 -0.74
CA ARG A 62 -9.70 -10.89 -0.62
C ARG A 62 -10.07 -11.49 -1.96
N VAL A 63 -10.17 -12.83 -2.03
CA VAL A 63 -10.51 -13.55 -3.26
C VAL A 63 -11.70 -14.47 -2.99
N PRO A 64 -12.86 -14.27 -3.66
CA PRO A 64 -14.06 -15.06 -3.38
C PRO A 64 -13.91 -16.58 -3.61
N ARG A 65 -12.98 -16.98 -4.48
CA ARG A 65 -12.66 -18.36 -4.81
C ARG A 65 -11.14 -18.54 -4.81
N PRO A 66 -10.54 -18.70 -3.62
CA PRO A 66 -9.09 -18.76 -3.49
C PRO A 66 -8.50 -19.99 -4.19
N ASP A 67 -9.23 -21.12 -4.24
CA ASP A 67 -8.76 -22.34 -4.91
C ASP A 67 -8.67 -22.21 -6.45
N GLU A 68 -9.26 -21.15 -7.02
CA GLU A 68 -9.28 -20.89 -8.47
C GLU A 68 -8.31 -19.77 -8.88
N VAL A 69 -7.55 -19.19 -7.94
CA VAL A 69 -6.66 -18.06 -8.24
C VAL A 69 -5.25 -18.52 -8.61
N ASP A 70 -4.75 -18.05 -9.75
CA ASP A 70 -3.35 -18.16 -10.12
C ASP A 70 -2.66 -16.81 -9.88
N ILE A 71 -1.58 -16.81 -9.11
CA ILE A 71 -0.85 -15.58 -8.74
C ILE A 71 0.53 -15.59 -9.40
N GLY A 72 0.71 -14.71 -10.37
CA GLY A 72 2.00 -14.49 -11.03
C GLY A 72 2.73 -13.29 -10.45
N TRP A 73 3.95 -13.49 -9.94
CA TRP A 73 4.77 -12.40 -9.43
C TRP A 73 5.86 -11.97 -10.42
N LYS A 74 6.08 -10.66 -10.48
CA LYS A 74 7.19 -10.04 -11.20
C LYS A 74 7.78 -8.88 -10.42
N VAL A 75 9.05 -8.60 -10.68
CA VAL A 75 9.70 -7.34 -10.32
C VAL A 75 10.31 -6.69 -11.55
N ALA A 76 10.06 -5.40 -11.74
CA ALA A 76 10.77 -4.55 -12.69
C ALA A 76 11.93 -3.86 -11.96
N LEU A 77 13.17 -4.22 -12.32
CA LEU A 77 14.38 -3.67 -11.69
C LEU A 77 14.72 -2.26 -12.19
N ASP A 78 14.09 -1.85 -13.29
CA ASP A 78 14.16 -0.51 -13.84
C ASP A 78 12.73 -0.07 -14.12
N TYR A 79 12.21 0.77 -13.23
CA TYR A 79 10.88 1.35 -13.36
C TYR A 79 11.03 2.87 -13.47
N ASP A 80 10.51 3.42 -14.56
CA ASP A 80 10.50 4.85 -14.83
C ASP A 80 9.09 5.27 -15.26
N SER A 81 8.61 6.38 -14.71
CA SER A 81 7.32 6.97 -15.03
C SER A 81 7.56 8.21 -15.87
N GLY A 82 7.09 8.21 -17.12
CA GLY A 82 7.17 9.41 -17.96
C GLY A 82 6.44 10.61 -17.33
N LEU A 83 6.90 11.84 -17.61
CA LEU A 83 6.39 13.12 -17.07
C LEU A 83 4.88 13.39 -17.24
N TYR A 84 4.17 12.56 -17.99
CA TYR A 84 2.73 12.70 -18.25
C TYR A 84 1.92 11.47 -17.83
N GLY A 85 2.50 10.53 -17.08
CA GLY A 85 1.78 9.37 -16.51
C GLY A 85 1.27 8.33 -17.52
N VAL A 86 1.62 8.44 -18.81
CA VAL A 86 1.10 7.54 -19.86
C VAL A 86 2.07 6.39 -20.21
N ASP A 87 3.37 6.54 -19.94
CA ASP A 87 4.37 5.50 -20.22
C ASP A 87 5.10 5.11 -18.93
N ASP A 88 4.48 4.24 -18.15
CA ASP A 88 5.16 3.46 -17.12
C ASP A 88 6.06 2.42 -17.80
N VAL A 89 7.36 2.69 -17.86
CA VAL A 89 8.32 1.82 -18.53
C VAL A 89 8.91 0.86 -17.51
N GLU A 90 8.33 -0.34 -17.43
CA GLU A 90 8.91 -1.46 -16.69
C GLU A 90 9.93 -2.22 -17.55
N ARG A 91 11.21 -1.99 -17.29
CA ARG A 91 12.33 -2.71 -17.91
C ARG A 91 12.92 -3.74 -16.97
N ASN A 92 13.71 -4.64 -17.55
CA ASN A 92 14.43 -5.69 -16.81
C ASN A 92 13.51 -6.52 -15.90
N GLN A 93 12.30 -6.83 -16.37
CA GLN A 93 11.32 -7.61 -15.61
C GLN A 93 11.84 -9.03 -15.33
N ARG A 94 11.75 -9.44 -14.08
CA ARG A 94 12.12 -10.79 -13.61
C ARG A 94 10.91 -11.45 -12.98
N PRO A 95 10.57 -12.70 -13.36
CA PRO A 95 9.59 -13.46 -12.61
C PRO A 95 10.12 -13.73 -11.20
N LEU A 96 9.23 -13.72 -10.21
CA LEU A 96 9.55 -14.09 -8.85
C LEU A 96 8.83 -15.37 -8.48
N ALA A 97 9.51 -16.23 -7.75
CA ALA A 97 8.89 -17.39 -7.12
C ALA A 97 8.38 -16.96 -5.75
N ALA A 98 7.11 -17.22 -5.49
CA ALA A 98 6.50 -17.09 -4.17
C ALA A 98 6.10 -18.49 -3.68
N GLY A 99 6.00 -18.67 -2.37
CA GLY A 99 5.44 -19.90 -1.79
C GLY A 99 3.96 -20.04 -2.09
N GLU A 100 3.34 -21.14 -1.67
CA GLU A 100 1.88 -21.29 -1.76
C GLU A 100 1.19 -20.14 -0.99
N PRO A 101 0.09 -19.59 -1.51
CA PRO A 101 -0.71 -18.63 -0.77
C PRO A 101 -1.33 -19.30 0.46
N GLU A 102 -1.31 -18.59 1.57
CA GLU A 102 -2.09 -18.93 2.76
C GLU A 102 -3.48 -18.33 2.60
N VAL A 103 -4.49 -19.15 2.79
CA VAL A 103 -5.88 -18.76 2.68
C VAL A 103 -6.55 -19.09 3.99
N ASP A 104 -7.16 -18.10 4.62
CA ASP A 104 -7.95 -18.36 5.81
C ASP A 104 -9.38 -18.80 5.46
N GLN A 105 -10.09 -19.22 6.50
CA GLN A 105 -11.47 -19.70 6.42
C GLN A 105 -12.46 -18.71 5.78
N ASP A 106 -12.08 -17.44 5.62
CA ASP A 106 -12.94 -16.39 5.11
C ASP A 106 -12.58 -15.96 3.67
N GLY A 107 -11.67 -16.68 3.02
CA GLY A 107 -11.25 -16.40 1.64
C GLY A 107 -10.34 -15.18 1.51
N PHE A 108 -9.71 -14.76 2.61
CA PHE A 108 -8.60 -13.82 2.52
C PHE A 108 -7.31 -14.58 2.25
N LEU A 109 -6.61 -14.12 1.25
CA LEU A 109 -5.38 -14.68 0.74
C LEU A 109 -4.22 -13.79 1.17
N SER A 110 -3.22 -14.41 1.77
CA SER A 110 -1.92 -13.83 2.04
C SER A 110 -0.84 -14.63 1.32
N GLN A 111 0.07 -13.96 0.63
CA GLN A 111 1.22 -14.63 0.04
C GLN A 111 2.47 -13.80 0.29
N SER A 112 3.41 -14.39 1.02
CA SER A 112 4.63 -13.70 1.46
C SER A 112 5.88 -14.40 0.95
N PHE A 113 6.91 -13.62 0.61
CA PHE A 113 8.25 -14.14 0.33
C PHE A 113 9.33 -13.10 0.70
N LEU A 114 10.56 -13.59 0.86
CA LEU A 114 11.74 -12.74 1.05
C LEU A 114 12.40 -12.51 -0.31
N TRP A 115 12.69 -11.25 -0.63
CA TRP A 115 13.40 -10.86 -1.83
C TRP A 115 14.69 -10.13 -1.45
N VAL A 116 15.81 -10.62 -1.98
CA VAL A 116 17.12 -9.97 -1.81
C VAL A 116 17.29 -8.94 -2.92
N VAL A 117 17.53 -7.69 -2.54
CA VAL A 117 17.80 -6.60 -3.47
C VAL A 117 19.11 -6.91 -4.20
N PRO A 118 19.10 -7.07 -5.54
CA PRO A 118 20.33 -7.35 -6.27
C PRO A 118 21.35 -6.23 -6.08
N ASP A 119 22.63 -6.58 -5.92
CA ASP A 119 23.69 -5.59 -5.83
C ASP A 119 23.69 -4.63 -7.02
N SER A 120 23.29 -5.09 -8.21
CA SER A 120 23.24 -4.29 -9.42
C SER A 120 21.92 -3.51 -9.60
N ALA A 121 21.01 -3.48 -8.63
CA ALA A 121 19.69 -2.87 -8.78
C ALA A 121 19.78 -1.40 -9.23
N LEU A 122 20.62 -0.61 -8.56
CA LEU A 122 20.86 0.78 -8.94
C LEU A 122 21.40 0.91 -10.37
N LEU A 123 22.26 -0.02 -10.81
CA LEU A 123 22.86 -0.01 -12.15
C LEU A 123 21.83 -0.21 -13.27
N TYR A 124 20.72 -0.89 -13.02
CA TYR A 124 19.65 -1.07 -14.01
C TYR A 124 18.82 0.18 -14.26
N SER A 125 18.71 1.09 -13.28
CA SER A 125 17.84 2.27 -13.35
C SER A 125 18.15 3.19 -14.53
N SER A 126 17.16 3.48 -15.37
CA SER A 126 17.24 4.51 -16.41
C SER A 126 17.13 5.92 -15.86
N ALA A 127 16.61 6.10 -14.64
CA ALA A 127 16.53 7.39 -13.97
C ALA A 127 17.91 7.92 -13.55
N LEU A 128 18.90 7.02 -13.36
CA LEU A 128 20.27 7.40 -13.08
C LEU A 128 21.08 7.46 -14.38
N PRO A 129 21.60 8.64 -14.78
CA PRO A 129 22.37 8.76 -16.02
C PRO A 129 23.67 7.95 -15.93
N ALA A 130 24.13 7.41 -17.06
CA ALA A 130 25.36 6.62 -17.11
C ALA A 130 26.60 7.45 -16.67
N VAL A 131 26.56 8.74 -16.97
CA VAL A 131 27.52 9.75 -16.53
C VAL A 131 26.76 10.78 -15.71
N VAL A 132 27.16 10.97 -14.46
CA VAL A 132 26.59 11.98 -13.56
C VAL A 132 27.26 13.32 -13.84
N ASP A 133 26.50 14.22 -14.43
CA ASP A 133 26.88 15.60 -14.77
C ASP A 133 25.99 16.65 -14.10
N ASP A 134 25.00 16.23 -13.30
CA ASP A 134 24.20 17.12 -12.46
C ASP A 134 25.11 17.98 -11.57
N PRO A 135 25.06 19.33 -11.66
CA PRO A 135 26.01 20.20 -10.97
C PRO A 135 26.06 20.01 -9.45
N ALA A 136 24.93 19.64 -8.83
CA ALA A 136 24.87 19.45 -7.39
C ALA A 136 25.48 18.10 -6.98
N LEU A 137 25.19 17.02 -7.70
CA LEU A 137 25.86 15.74 -7.51
C LEU A 137 27.37 15.82 -7.79
N VAL A 138 27.76 16.54 -8.84
CA VAL A 138 29.17 16.83 -9.19
C VAL A 138 29.86 17.59 -8.06
N ALA A 139 29.21 18.62 -7.50
CA ALA A 139 29.76 19.40 -6.40
C ALA A 139 29.94 18.56 -5.13
N ILE A 140 29.00 17.65 -4.84
CA ILE A 140 29.09 16.71 -3.71
C ILE A 140 30.22 15.70 -3.96
N ALA A 141 30.24 15.05 -5.12
CA ALA A 141 31.22 14.02 -5.46
C ALA A 141 32.66 14.56 -5.43
N ALA A 142 32.88 15.80 -5.87
CA ALA A 142 34.19 16.46 -5.83
C ALA A 142 34.78 16.60 -4.42
N GLN A 143 33.95 16.52 -3.37
CA GLN A 143 34.37 16.62 -1.97
C GLN A 143 34.76 15.27 -1.37
N LEU A 144 34.49 14.16 -2.07
CA LEU A 144 34.58 12.82 -1.49
C LEU A 144 35.94 12.17 -1.76
N PRO A 145 36.70 11.80 -0.71
CA PRO A 145 38.00 11.18 -0.89
C PRO A 145 37.88 9.79 -1.54
N GLY A 146 38.72 9.54 -2.55
CA GLY A 146 38.79 8.25 -3.24
C GLY A 146 37.72 8.03 -4.31
N LEU A 147 36.73 8.92 -4.44
CA LEU A 147 35.74 8.89 -5.53
C LEU A 147 36.32 9.57 -6.78
N GLY A 148 37.36 8.98 -7.38
CA GLY A 148 38.00 9.46 -8.62
C GLY A 148 38.43 10.93 -8.64
N SER A 149 38.91 11.42 -9.77
CA SER A 149 39.11 12.86 -10.01
C SER A 149 38.81 13.18 -11.47
N GLY A 150 37.70 13.89 -11.70
CA GLY A 150 37.24 14.26 -13.03
C GLY A 150 36.03 15.16 -12.96
N PRO A 151 35.69 15.88 -14.06
CA PRO A 151 34.51 16.75 -14.09
C PRO A 151 33.19 15.97 -14.13
N THR A 152 33.24 14.66 -14.31
CA THR A 152 32.11 13.75 -14.47
C THR A 152 32.43 12.42 -13.81
N TRP A 153 31.44 11.79 -13.19
CA TRP A 153 31.59 10.46 -12.57
C TRP A 153 30.68 9.46 -13.25
N ARG A 154 31.15 8.22 -13.42
CA ARG A 154 30.31 7.18 -13.98
C ARG A 154 29.45 6.56 -12.88
N LYS A 155 28.23 6.15 -13.25
CA LYS A 155 27.27 5.50 -12.35
C LYS A 155 27.85 4.26 -11.65
N ASP A 156 28.62 3.44 -12.37
CA ASP A 156 29.27 2.25 -11.83
C ASP A 156 30.37 2.60 -10.81
N GLU A 157 31.09 3.71 -11.00
CA GLU A 157 32.11 4.18 -10.06
C GLU A 157 31.51 4.69 -8.76
N ILE A 158 30.42 5.47 -8.84
CA ILE A 158 29.70 5.96 -7.67
C ILE A 158 29.11 4.79 -6.87
N ASP A 159 28.43 3.86 -7.54
CA ASP A 159 27.86 2.67 -6.88
C ASP A 159 28.94 1.82 -6.20
N ALA A 160 30.05 1.56 -6.90
CA ALA A 160 31.17 0.81 -6.33
C ALA A 160 31.81 1.51 -5.14
N TRP A 161 32.00 2.83 -5.21
CA TRP A 161 32.56 3.61 -4.12
C TRP A 161 31.62 3.62 -2.91
N LEU A 162 30.32 3.89 -3.10
CA LEU A 162 29.33 3.86 -2.02
C LEU A 162 29.33 2.51 -1.33
N LYS A 163 29.32 1.40 -2.09
CA LYS A 163 29.42 0.02 -1.54
C LYS A 163 30.68 -0.20 -0.72
N GLY A 164 31.80 0.39 -1.13
CA GLY A 164 33.07 0.31 -0.42
C GLY A 164 33.10 1.07 0.91
N VAL A 165 32.24 2.09 1.09
CA VAL A 165 32.14 2.85 2.33
C VAL A 165 31.41 2.02 3.40
N SER A 166 32.05 1.79 4.54
CA SER A 166 31.46 1.18 5.73
C SER A 166 30.95 2.22 6.73
N ARG A 167 30.15 1.77 7.71
CA ARG A 167 29.71 2.60 8.85
C ARG A 167 30.87 3.08 9.71
N GLU A 168 31.90 2.25 9.84
CA GLU A 168 33.12 2.57 10.59
C GLU A 168 33.92 3.66 9.87
N ASP A 169 34.05 3.56 8.53
CA ASP A 169 34.68 4.60 7.73
C ASP A 169 33.95 5.93 7.86
N LEU A 170 32.61 5.90 7.76
CA LEU A 170 31.78 7.09 7.93
C LEU A 170 31.92 7.73 9.31
N ALA A 171 31.97 6.92 10.36
CA ALA A 171 32.13 7.41 11.74
C ALA A 171 33.50 8.09 11.94
N ALA A 172 34.54 7.65 11.22
CA ALA A 172 35.87 8.24 11.22
C ALA A 172 36.01 9.50 10.35
N MET A 173 35.10 9.75 9.40
CA MET A 173 35.09 10.97 8.59
C MET A 173 34.69 12.20 9.41
N ASP A 174 35.19 13.37 9.03
CA ASP A 174 34.72 14.64 9.56
C ASP A 174 33.25 14.89 9.18
N ALA A 175 32.58 15.78 9.91
CA ALA A 175 31.14 16.01 9.76
C ALA A 175 30.75 16.49 8.35
N PHE A 176 31.61 17.26 7.69
CA PHE A 176 31.34 17.79 6.36
C PHE A 176 31.43 16.69 5.30
N THR A 177 32.51 15.91 5.32
CA THR A 177 32.68 14.76 4.41
C THR A 177 31.55 13.74 4.62
N ARG A 178 31.19 13.44 5.87
CA ARG A 178 30.10 12.52 6.20
C ARG A 178 28.75 12.99 5.63
N ALA A 179 28.45 14.28 5.78
CA ALA A 179 27.24 14.87 5.21
C ALA A 179 27.24 14.80 3.67
N ALA A 180 28.39 14.98 3.02
CA ALA A 180 28.52 14.81 1.58
C ALA A 180 28.29 13.34 1.14
N VAL A 181 28.77 12.35 1.92
CA VAL A 181 28.49 10.94 1.62
C VAL A 181 27.00 10.65 1.69
N TRP A 182 26.32 11.09 2.76
CA TRP A 182 24.88 10.91 2.90
C TRP A 182 24.10 11.63 1.80
N GLY A 183 24.48 12.87 1.46
CA GLY A 183 23.85 13.60 0.36
C GLY A 183 24.03 12.93 -1.00
N LEU A 184 25.17 12.29 -1.26
CA LEU A 184 25.37 11.47 -2.45
C LEU A 184 24.53 10.20 -2.41
N ALA A 185 24.54 9.47 -1.28
CA ALA A 185 23.79 8.24 -1.10
C ALA A 185 22.28 8.42 -1.22
N ASP A 186 21.77 9.57 -0.77
CA ASP A 186 20.36 9.94 -0.87
C ASP A 186 19.93 10.15 -2.32
N ARG A 187 20.73 10.92 -3.07
CA ARG A 187 20.42 11.25 -4.46
C ARG A 187 20.71 10.11 -5.43
N PHE A 188 21.57 9.17 -5.04
CA PHE A 188 21.89 7.99 -5.84
C PHE A 188 20.90 6.85 -5.54
N ALA A 189 19.65 7.06 -5.96
CA ALA A 189 18.52 6.17 -5.69
C ALA A 189 17.85 5.66 -6.98
N CYS A 190 17.03 4.61 -6.86
CA CYS A 190 16.08 4.21 -7.90
C CYS A 190 14.81 3.61 -7.30
N ALA A 191 13.80 3.41 -8.14
CA ALA A 191 12.62 2.63 -7.78
C ALA A 191 12.62 1.29 -8.53
N VAL A 192 12.20 0.23 -7.83
CA VAL A 192 11.81 -1.05 -8.46
C VAL A 192 10.35 -1.30 -8.19
N ARG A 193 9.67 -1.99 -9.11
CA ARG A 193 8.24 -2.24 -9.00
C ARG A 193 7.94 -3.72 -8.87
N PHE A 194 7.28 -4.09 -7.78
CA PHE A 194 6.63 -5.38 -7.62
C PHE A 194 5.27 -5.37 -8.27
N ARG A 195 4.93 -6.46 -8.94
CA ARG A 195 3.61 -6.70 -9.51
C ARG A 195 3.16 -8.11 -9.18
N ALA A 196 1.99 -8.22 -8.55
CA ALA A 196 1.25 -9.47 -8.43
C ALA A 196 0.09 -9.43 -9.43
N THR A 197 0.09 -10.34 -10.39
CA THR A 197 -1.01 -10.55 -11.31
C THR A 197 -1.87 -11.69 -10.78
N LEU A 198 -3.04 -11.37 -10.26
CA LEU A 198 -4.03 -12.34 -9.83
C LEU A 198 -4.93 -12.68 -11.02
N ARG A 199 -4.92 -13.94 -11.44
CA ARG A 199 -5.82 -14.46 -12.47
C ARG A 199 -6.95 -15.22 -11.80
N THR A 200 -8.11 -14.58 -11.75
CA THR A 200 -9.38 -15.24 -11.43
C THR A 200 -10.20 -15.35 -12.72
N ASN A 201 -11.52 -15.21 -12.64
CA ASN A 201 -12.39 -14.85 -13.76
C ASN A 201 -12.00 -13.50 -14.44
N VAL A 202 -11.30 -12.62 -13.72
CA VAL A 202 -10.70 -11.38 -14.24
C VAL A 202 -9.21 -11.34 -13.89
N VAL A 203 -8.44 -10.58 -14.66
CA VAL A 203 -7.02 -10.36 -14.37
C VAL A 203 -6.89 -9.05 -13.61
N VAL A 204 -6.33 -9.12 -12.40
CA VAL A 204 -6.06 -7.95 -11.55
C VAL A 204 -4.56 -7.83 -11.35
N ASP A 205 -4.00 -6.68 -11.73
CA ASP A 205 -2.61 -6.33 -11.41
C ASP A 205 -2.57 -5.47 -10.16
N VAL A 206 -1.84 -5.93 -9.15
CA VAL A 206 -1.55 -5.19 -7.92
C VAL A 206 -0.08 -4.81 -7.97
N THR A 207 0.23 -3.52 -7.85
CA THR A 207 1.60 -3.03 -7.97
C THR A 207 2.05 -2.27 -6.75
N ARG A 208 3.34 -2.37 -6.42
CA ARG A 208 3.98 -1.57 -5.37
C ARG A 208 5.43 -1.25 -5.71
N ASN A 209 5.84 -0.01 -5.46
CA ASN A 209 7.20 0.43 -5.68
C ASN A 209 8.02 0.32 -4.38
N LEU A 210 9.28 -0.11 -4.52
CA LEU A 210 10.30 -0.10 -3.47
C LEU A 210 11.37 0.91 -3.86
N THR A 211 11.70 1.83 -2.97
CA THR A 211 12.85 2.73 -3.14
C THR A 211 14.14 2.01 -2.76
N ILE A 212 15.15 2.08 -3.63
CA ILE A 212 16.48 1.54 -3.40
C ILE A 212 17.49 2.67 -3.30
N ARG A 213 18.22 2.77 -2.18
CA ARG A 213 19.33 3.72 -1.99
C ARG A 213 20.30 3.27 -0.92
N HIS A 214 21.53 3.80 -0.94
CA HIS A 214 22.58 3.40 0.00
C HIS A 214 22.42 3.98 1.41
N THR A 215 21.59 5.01 1.60
CA THR A 215 21.42 5.75 2.86
C THR A 215 21.11 4.84 4.06
N ARG A 216 20.20 3.89 3.90
CA ARG A 216 19.83 2.93 4.94
C ARG A 216 21.03 2.10 5.44
N ARG A 217 21.85 1.58 4.52
CA ARG A 217 23.06 0.80 4.87
C ARG A 217 24.07 1.65 5.64
N LEU A 218 24.13 2.94 5.31
CA LEU A 218 25.08 3.91 5.85
C LEU A 218 24.57 4.66 7.11
N ASP A 219 23.43 4.23 7.68
CA ASP A 219 22.74 4.90 8.80
C ASP A 219 22.57 6.40 8.57
N GLY A 220 22.21 6.78 7.33
CA GLY A 220 21.97 8.17 6.99
C GLY A 220 20.68 8.72 7.63
N PRO A 221 20.64 10.04 7.91
CA PRO A 221 19.54 10.67 8.63
C PRO A 221 18.23 10.71 7.82
N ASN A 222 18.30 10.45 6.51
CA ASN A 222 17.18 10.50 5.59
C ASN A 222 16.77 9.08 5.19
N THR A 223 16.39 8.24 6.15
CA THR A 223 15.91 6.87 5.88
C THR A 223 14.40 6.85 5.96
N ASN A 224 13.70 6.26 4.98
CA ASN A 224 12.25 6.09 5.08
C ASN A 224 11.94 4.90 6.00
N HIS A 225 11.13 5.14 7.05
CA HIS A 225 10.71 4.12 8.02
C HIS A 225 9.27 3.63 7.85
N ASN A 226 8.59 4.04 6.76
CA ASN A 226 7.14 4.00 6.53
C ASN A 226 6.37 4.95 7.43
N THR A 227 5.28 5.50 6.92
CA THR A 227 4.09 5.72 7.74
C THR A 227 3.61 4.38 8.31
N PHE A 228 3.52 4.28 9.63
CA PHE A 228 3.07 3.07 10.32
C PHE A 228 1.86 3.37 11.21
N VAL A 229 1.01 2.37 11.35
CA VAL A 229 -0.14 2.43 12.25
C VAL A 229 0.40 2.41 13.68
N VAL A 230 0.20 3.51 14.42
CA VAL A 230 0.58 3.64 15.83
C VAL A 230 -0.56 3.32 16.76
N SER A 231 -1.79 3.23 16.28
CA SER A 231 -2.84 2.62 17.08
C SER A 231 -3.90 2.01 16.18
N PHE A 232 -4.45 0.89 16.63
CA PHE A 232 -5.63 0.31 16.03
C PHE A 232 -6.42 -0.36 17.14
N GLU A 233 -7.62 0.17 17.40
CA GLU A 233 -8.47 -0.27 18.50
C GLU A 233 -9.95 -0.35 18.10
N VAL A 234 -10.71 -1.04 18.93
CA VAL A 234 -12.17 -1.03 18.90
C VAL A 234 -12.66 -0.51 20.24
N VAL A 235 -13.53 0.48 20.18
CA VAL A 235 -14.11 1.18 21.31
C VAL A 235 -15.59 0.87 21.37
N ALA A 236 -16.03 0.33 22.48
CA ALA A 236 -17.44 0.15 22.79
C ALA A 236 -17.89 1.26 23.73
N VAL A 237 -18.78 2.13 23.25
CA VAL A 237 -19.32 3.30 23.96
C VAL A 237 -20.69 2.94 24.53
N ALA A 238 -20.89 3.11 25.83
CA ALA A 238 -22.13 2.72 26.53
C ALA A 238 -23.30 3.71 26.27
N ARG A 239 -23.59 3.95 25.00
CA ARG A 239 -24.64 4.84 24.50
C ARG A 239 -25.08 4.38 23.12
N ARG A 240 -26.33 3.93 22.98
CA ARG A 240 -26.92 3.34 21.76
C ARG A 240 -26.82 4.21 20.49
N ASP A 241 -26.89 5.52 20.68
CA ASP A 241 -26.82 6.50 19.59
C ASP A 241 -25.58 7.38 19.74
N ALA A 242 -24.46 6.80 20.21
CA ALA A 242 -23.18 7.49 20.25
C ALA A 242 -22.73 7.92 18.85
N SER A 243 -22.06 9.06 18.81
CA SER A 243 -21.30 9.59 17.67
C SER A 243 -19.81 9.33 17.87
N PRO A 244 -18.97 9.46 16.83
CA PRO A 244 -17.51 9.36 16.98
C PRO A 244 -16.93 10.34 18.03
N ALA A 245 -17.55 11.50 18.25
CA ALA A 245 -17.12 12.46 19.26
C ALA A 245 -17.23 11.95 20.71
N ASP A 246 -18.15 11.00 20.96
CA ASP A 246 -18.33 10.40 22.29
C ASP A 246 -17.17 9.47 22.69
N ILE A 247 -16.30 9.06 21.74
CA ILE A 247 -15.12 8.24 22.01
C ILE A 247 -14.13 8.98 22.92
N ASP A 248 -13.98 10.29 22.71
CA ASP A 248 -13.03 11.13 23.43
C ASP A 248 -13.67 11.87 24.62
N ASP A 249 -14.95 11.64 24.90
CA ASP A 249 -15.64 12.21 26.06
C ASP A 249 -15.32 11.38 27.33
N PRO A 250 -14.63 11.96 28.34
CA PRO A 250 -14.29 11.26 29.57
C PRO A 250 -15.51 10.92 30.46
N ASP A 251 -16.65 11.59 30.25
CA ASP A 251 -17.87 11.38 31.04
C ASP A 251 -18.75 10.24 30.46
N VAL A 252 -18.43 9.74 29.26
CA VAL A 252 -19.14 8.63 28.63
C VAL A 252 -18.43 7.31 28.95
N PRO A 253 -19.10 6.34 29.63
CA PRO A 253 -18.50 5.05 29.90
C PRO A 253 -18.16 4.31 28.62
N GLN A 254 -16.93 3.78 28.54
CA GLN A 254 -16.41 3.11 27.36
C GLN A 254 -15.48 1.95 27.72
N THR A 255 -15.41 0.95 26.83
CA THR A 255 -14.45 -0.16 26.88
C THR A 255 -13.60 -0.13 25.62
N ARG A 256 -12.27 -0.24 25.76
CA ARG A 256 -11.33 -0.24 24.64
C ARG A 256 -10.60 -1.57 24.53
N GLN A 257 -10.47 -2.07 23.31
CA GLN A 257 -9.72 -3.28 22.99
C GLN A 257 -8.75 -2.96 21.86
N VAL A 258 -7.48 -3.32 22.01
CA VAL A 258 -6.39 -2.84 21.17
C VAL A 258 -5.81 -3.98 20.32
N PHE A 259 -5.72 -3.78 19.02
CA PHE A 259 -4.98 -4.64 18.09
C PHE A 259 -3.53 -4.19 17.93
N VAL A 260 -3.30 -2.88 17.84
CA VAL A 260 -1.98 -2.27 17.75
C VAL A 260 -1.87 -1.17 18.81
N ASP A 261 -0.89 -1.27 19.70
CA ASP A 261 -0.67 -0.29 20.77
C ASP A 261 0.01 0.98 20.26
N SER A 262 0.09 2.01 21.12
CA SER A 262 0.70 3.32 20.85
C SER A 262 2.17 3.27 20.41
N TRP A 263 2.83 2.11 20.50
CA TRP A 263 4.20 1.90 20.04
C TRP A 263 4.26 1.22 18.67
N GLY A 264 3.11 1.02 18.01
CA GLY A 264 2.99 0.28 16.77
C GLY A 264 3.15 -1.23 16.95
N GLN A 265 3.10 -1.75 18.18
CA GLN A 265 3.22 -3.19 18.44
C GLN A 265 1.88 -3.87 18.33
N ARG A 266 1.85 -4.99 17.59
CA ARG A 266 0.68 -5.85 17.49
C ARG A 266 0.44 -6.56 18.82
N VAL A 267 -0.72 -6.31 19.43
CA VAL A 267 -1.13 -6.83 20.75
C VAL A 267 -2.06 -8.03 20.59
N ALA A 268 -2.92 -8.01 19.57
CA ALA A 268 -3.90 -9.07 19.33
C ALA A 268 -4.16 -9.25 17.84
N ASP A 269 -4.47 -10.49 17.44
CA ASP A 269 -5.01 -10.81 16.10
C ASP A 269 -6.53 -10.83 16.12
N ARG A 270 -7.10 -11.16 17.29
CA ARG A 270 -8.52 -11.30 17.53
C ARG A 270 -8.88 -10.75 18.91
N ILE A 271 -9.97 -10.00 18.97
CA ILE A 271 -10.58 -9.52 20.22
C ILE A 271 -12.01 -10.01 20.32
N GLU A 272 -12.49 -10.18 21.54
CA GLU A 272 -13.87 -10.54 21.85
C GLU A 272 -14.54 -9.41 22.61
N LEU A 273 -15.74 -8.99 22.18
CA LEU A 273 -16.50 -7.92 22.78
C LEU A 273 -17.94 -8.37 23.07
N PRO A 274 -18.48 -8.13 24.28
CA PRO A 274 -19.87 -8.47 24.58
C PRO A 274 -20.81 -7.57 23.76
N VAL A 275 -21.89 -8.16 23.24
CA VAL A 275 -22.98 -7.40 22.60
C VAL A 275 -23.92 -6.86 23.65
N ASP A 276 -24.04 -5.53 23.72
CA ASP A 276 -25.00 -4.83 24.56
C ASP A 276 -25.86 -3.90 23.68
N PRO A 277 -27.20 -4.03 23.69
CA PRO A 277 -28.10 -3.19 22.90
C PRO A 277 -28.10 -1.71 23.30
N GLY A 278 -27.52 -1.37 24.46
CA GLY A 278 -27.29 -0.01 24.91
C GLY A 278 -25.96 0.59 24.46
N TRP A 279 -25.12 -0.16 23.75
CA TRP A 279 -23.77 0.25 23.35
C TRP A 279 -23.66 0.50 21.84
N THR A 280 -22.71 1.34 21.44
CA THR A 280 -22.29 1.55 20.06
C THR A 280 -20.81 1.22 19.94
N TYR A 281 -20.44 0.56 18.85
CA TYR A 281 -19.08 0.08 18.64
C TYR A 281 -18.42 0.84 17.51
N PHE A 282 -17.16 1.21 17.71
CA PHE A 282 -16.36 1.93 16.73
C PHE A 282 -15.01 1.26 16.58
N ALA A 283 -14.48 1.16 15.35
CA ALA A 283 -13.06 0.91 15.15
C ALA A 283 -12.35 2.23 14.85
N ARG A 284 -11.21 2.44 15.50
CA ARG A 284 -10.39 3.65 15.39
C ARG A 284 -8.95 3.28 15.10
N GLY A 285 -8.29 4.10 14.28
CA GLY A 285 -6.89 3.93 13.93
C GLY A 285 -6.15 5.24 14.01
N ASP A 286 -4.86 5.16 14.28
CA ASP A 286 -3.94 6.30 14.26
C ASP A 286 -2.62 5.89 13.60
N PHE A 287 -1.88 6.85 13.06
CA PHE A 287 -0.59 6.62 12.42
C PHE A 287 0.44 7.67 12.83
N ALA A 288 1.70 7.31 12.72
CA ALA A 288 2.78 8.27 12.68
C ALA A 288 3.31 8.33 11.25
N ALA A 289 3.41 9.56 10.72
CA ALA A 289 4.19 9.85 9.53
C ALA A 289 5.57 10.35 9.97
N GLU A 290 6.61 9.89 9.28
CA GLU A 290 7.95 10.44 9.43
C GLU A 290 8.27 11.34 8.24
N SER A 291 8.81 12.52 8.54
CA SER A 291 9.34 13.41 7.51
C SER A 291 10.68 12.88 7.01
N TYR A 292 10.87 12.85 5.71
CA TYR A 292 12.17 12.57 5.10
C TYR A 292 12.44 13.56 3.97
N THR A 293 13.67 13.67 3.49
CA THR A 293 14.01 14.61 2.40
C THR A 293 13.95 13.89 1.06
N SER A 294 13.39 14.56 0.04
CA SER A 294 13.32 13.98 -1.30
C SER A 294 14.71 13.59 -1.80
N PRO A 295 14.89 12.36 -2.31
CA PRO A 295 16.16 11.97 -2.92
C PRO A 295 16.43 12.80 -4.19
N TRP A 296 15.40 13.38 -4.81
CA TRP A 296 15.50 14.11 -6.07
C TRP A 296 15.59 15.64 -5.87
N ASP A 297 15.13 16.16 -4.73
CA ASP A 297 15.21 17.58 -4.36
C ASP A 297 15.50 17.76 -2.86
N PRO A 298 16.74 18.09 -2.45
CA PRO A 298 17.09 18.24 -1.04
C PRO A 298 16.49 19.48 -0.37
N GLY A 299 15.91 20.41 -1.13
CA GLY A 299 15.11 21.50 -0.57
C GLY A 299 13.70 21.07 -0.19
N LEU A 300 13.26 19.90 -0.70
CA LEU A 300 11.94 19.36 -0.46
C LEU A 300 11.97 18.38 0.72
N VAL A 301 11.54 18.86 1.88
CA VAL A 301 11.14 17.98 2.98
C VAL A 301 9.79 17.39 2.63
N ILE A 302 9.75 16.07 2.60
CA ILE A 302 8.60 15.24 2.35
C ILE A 302 7.98 14.92 3.70
N ASP A 303 6.91 15.61 4.04
CA ASP A 303 5.98 15.18 5.09
C ASP A 303 4.97 14.23 4.45
N GLU A 304 5.01 12.93 4.77
CA GLU A 304 4.04 11.96 4.26
C GLU A 304 2.62 12.40 4.64
N LEU A 305 1.83 12.89 3.66
CA LEU A 305 0.41 13.15 3.85
C LEU A 305 -0.30 11.81 3.69
N ALA A 306 -0.70 11.20 4.79
CA ALA A 306 -1.35 9.92 4.74
C ALA A 306 -2.88 10.05 4.62
N LEU A 307 -3.46 9.21 3.77
CA LEU A 307 -4.89 8.95 3.72
C LEU A 307 -5.17 7.58 4.30
N PHE A 308 -6.23 7.49 5.09
CA PHE A 308 -6.75 6.25 5.59
C PHE A 308 -7.71 5.60 4.61
N ARG A 309 -7.64 4.29 4.56
CA ARG A 309 -8.69 3.46 3.99
C ARG A 309 -8.95 2.30 4.93
N TRP A 310 -10.13 2.32 5.53
CA TRP A 310 -10.68 1.15 6.20
C TRP A 310 -11.24 0.18 5.17
N TYR A 311 -10.91 -1.08 5.34
CA TYR A 311 -11.60 -2.19 4.71
C TYR A 311 -12.08 -3.05 5.86
N TYR A 312 -13.38 -3.33 5.91
CA TYR A 312 -13.89 -4.32 6.84
C TYR A 312 -14.87 -5.24 6.14
N TYR A 313 -14.95 -6.47 6.63
CA TYR A 313 -15.94 -7.44 6.18
C TYR A 313 -16.54 -8.18 7.36
N ARG A 314 -17.84 -8.46 7.26
CA ARG A 314 -18.58 -9.24 8.24
C ARG A 314 -18.48 -10.72 7.88
N GLN A 315 -17.76 -11.49 8.71
CA GLN A 315 -17.43 -12.90 8.45
C GLN A 315 -18.66 -13.80 8.57
N ASP A 316 -19.56 -13.51 9.50
CA ASP A 316 -20.77 -14.30 9.77
C ASP A 316 -21.88 -14.08 8.72
N ALA A 317 -21.80 -13.00 7.95
CA ALA A 317 -22.81 -12.64 6.95
C ALA A 317 -22.18 -12.05 5.68
N PRO A 318 -21.38 -12.84 4.93
CA PRO A 318 -20.56 -12.33 3.82
C PRO A 318 -21.36 -11.81 2.61
N GLY A 319 -22.67 -12.07 2.56
CA GLY A 319 -23.57 -11.66 1.46
C GLY A 319 -24.45 -10.44 1.77
N VAL A 320 -24.29 -9.78 2.92
CA VAL A 320 -25.07 -8.58 3.28
C VAL A 320 -24.46 -7.34 2.60
N GLU A 321 -25.30 -6.38 2.18
CA GLU A 321 -24.87 -5.16 1.47
C GLU A 321 -23.86 -4.32 2.26
N HIS A 322 -23.92 -4.38 3.60
CA HIS A 322 -22.96 -3.77 4.54
C HIS A 322 -21.63 -4.54 4.70
N ALA A 323 -21.43 -5.65 3.97
CA ALA A 323 -20.23 -6.49 4.09
C ALA A 323 -18.99 -5.92 3.37
N LEU A 324 -19.17 -4.82 2.61
CA LEU A 324 -18.13 -4.07 1.91
C LEU A 324 -18.57 -2.59 1.85
N PHE A 325 -18.07 -1.78 2.79
CA PHE A 325 -18.18 -0.31 2.82
C PHE A 325 -19.59 0.26 3.05
N VAL A 326 -19.83 0.80 4.23
CA VAL A 326 -20.78 1.90 4.42
C VAL A 326 -20.06 3.02 5.15
N THR A 327 -19.85 4.14 4.45
CA THR A 327 -19.79 5.44 5.12
C THR A 327 -21.19 5.78 5.57
N ASP A 328 -21.35 6.29 6.78
CA ASP A 328 -22.64 6.61 7.41
C ASP A 328 -23.46 7.69 6.64
N GLU A 329 -22.95 8.19 5.50
CA GLU A 329 -23.59 9.16 4.64
C GLU A 329 -23.88 8.55 3.27
N GLY A 330 -25.16 8.34 2.96
CA GLY A 330 -25.69 7.80 1.72
C GLY A 330 -25.59 8.73 0.50
N GLU A 331 -24.52 9.50 0.39
CA GLU A 331 -24.12 10.23 -0.83
C GLU A 331 -22.77 9.68 -1.29
N ASP A 332 -22.55 9.63 -2.60
CA ASP A 332 -21.30 9.15 -3.21
C ASP A 332 -20.11 9.69 -2.43
N ALA A 333 -19.44 8.80 -1.69
CA ALA A 333 -18.27 9.16 -0.94
C ALA A 333 -17.22 9.65 -1.93
N GLU A 334 -17.16 10.96 -2.15
CA GLU A 334 -15.95 11.64 -2.58
C GLU A 334 -14.84 11.05 -1.70
N MET A 335 -13.98 10.23 -2.32
CA MET A 335 -13.02 9.27 -1.72
C MET A 335 -11.93 9.91 -0.82
N TRP A 336 -12.22 11.06 -0.22
CA TRP A 336 -11.24 12.03 0.27
C TRP A 336 -11.32 12.28 1.78
N ASN A 337 -12.35 11.81 2.50
CA ASN A 337 -12.45 11.99 3.97
C ASN A 337 -13.17 10.82 4.65
N LEU A 338 -12.55 9.63 4.65
CA LEU A 338 -12.90 8.63 5.65
C LEU A 338 -12.26 9.08 6.97
N ASN A 339 -13.05 9.76 7.80
CA ASN A 339 -12.70 10.10 9.18
C ASN A 339 -12.10 8.86 9.88
N ASP A 340 -11.18 9.09 10.83
CA ASP A 340 -10.32 8.11 11.54
C ASP A 340 -11.06 6.95 12.24
N VAL A 341 -12.39 6.95 12.22
CA VAL A 341 -13.29 6.09 12.97
C VAL A 341 -14.39 5.51 12.07
N ILE A 342 -14.61 4.20 12.13
CA ILE A 342 -15.76 3.52 11.51
C ILE A 342 -16.70 2.99 12.58
N ARG A 343 -18.01 3.00 12.33
CA ARG A 343 -19.01 2.36 13.19
C ARG A 343 -19.14 0.88 12.83
N LEU A 344 -19.21 0.01 13.84
CA LEU A 344 -19.48 -1.41 13.69
C LEU A 344 -20.90 -1.71 14.17
N GLU A 345 -21.67 -2.43 13.35
CA GLU A 345 -23.07 -2.76 13.60
C GLU A 345 -23.27 -4.28 13.73
N PRO A 346 -22.99 -4.89 14.90
CA PRO A 346 -23.27 -6.30 15.11
C PRO A 346 -24.77 -6.58 15.17
N ASP A 347 -25.24 -7.65 14.53
CA ASP A 347 -26.65 -8.10 14.57
C ASP A 347 -27.01 -8.84 15.87
N GLY A 348 -26.02 -9.11 16.71
CA GLY A 348 -26.15 -9.92 17.92
C GLY A 348 -24.89 -10.73 18.21
N PRO A 349 -24.90 -11.51 19.31
CA PRO A 349 -23.84 -12.47 19.61
C PRO A 349 -23.60 -13.40 18.42
N GLY A 350 -22.33 -13.67 18.11
CA GLY A 350 -21.89 -14.41 16.93
C GLY A 350 -21.48 -13.53 15.75
N SER A 351 -21.82 -12.23 15.75
CA SER A 351 -21.34 -11.31 14.71
C SER A 351 -19.82 -11.24 14.75
N THR A 352 -19.16 -11.33 13.59
CA THR A 352 -17.70 -11.26 13.52
C THR A 352 -17.27 -10.36 12.39
N PHE A 353 -16.37 -9.43 12.67
CA PHE A 353 -15.83 -8.48 11.72
C PHE A 353 -14.33 -8.71 11.59
N ARG A 354 -13.82 -8.63 10.37
CA ARG A 354 -12.39 -8.43 10.18
C ARG A 354 -12.15 -7.08 9.56
N LEU A 355 -11.16 -6.41 10.11
CA LEU A 355 -10.83 -5.03 9.90
C LEU A 355 -9.42 -4.96 9.33
N LEU A 356 -9.24 -4.11 8.33
CA LEU A 356 -7.97 -3.82 7.70
C LEU A 356 -7.87 -2.31 7.56
N LEU A 357 -6.91 -1.72 8.27
CA LEU A 357 -6.57 -0.32 8.14
C LEU A 357 -5.37 -0.20 7.22
N VAL A 358 -5.58 0.42 6.05
CA VAL A 358 -4.50 0.71 5.11
C VAL A 358 -4.25 2.21 5.14
N VAL A 359 -3.01 2.57 5.40
CA VAL A 359 -2.54 3.95 5.35
C VAL A 359 -1.79 4.14 4.04
N ARG A 360 -2.15 5.12 3.22
CA ARG A 360 -1.49 5.39 1.93
C ARG A 360 -0.97 6.82 1.89
N ASP A 361 0.23 7.03 1.39
CA ASP A 361 0.64 8.37 0.96
C ASP A 361 -0.30 8.87 -0.16
N SER A 362 -0.83 10.06 0.03
CA SER A 362 -1.94 10.63 -0.74
C SER A 362 -1.56 11.73 -1.72
N ARG A 363 -0.27 12.06 -1.78
CA ARG A 363 0.19 13.15 -2.63
C ARG A 363 0.15 12.78 -4.11
N ARG A 364 -0.80 13.38 -4.83
CA ARG A 364 -0.89 13.38 -6.30
C ARG A 364 0.34 14.00 -6.99
N GLU A 365 1.11 14.84 -6.29
CA GLU A 365 2.27 15.54 -6.86
C GLU A 365 3.42 14.59 -7.28
N TRP A 366 3.38 13.34 -6.80
CA TRP A 366 4.31 12.28 -7.17
C TRP A 366 3.99 11.58 -8.49
N ASP A 367 2.91 11.97 -9.19
CA ASP A 367 2.69 11.59 -10.60
C ASP A 367 3.84 12.09 -11.51
N SER A 368 4.65 13.04 -11.03
CA SER A 368 5.83 13.58 -11.73
C SER A 368 7.19 13.24 -11.11
N PHE A 369 7.22 12.76 -9.86
CA PHE A 369 8.45 12.40 -9.15
C PHE A 369 8.27 11.11 -8.33
N GLN A 370 8.37 9.97 -9.00
CA GLN A 370 8.96 8.69 -8.58
C GLN A 370 8.97 8.28 -7.08
N GLY A 371 7.95 7.49 -6.68
CA GLY A 371 7.97 6.59 -5.52
C GLY A 371 6.78 6.77 -4.57
N THR A 372 5.92 5.77 -4.36
CA THR A 372 4.97 5.82 -3.22
C THR A 372 5.55 4.98 -2.07
N PRO A 373 6.50 5.49 -1.27
CA PRO A 373 6.81 4.86 0.00
C PRO A 373 5.69 5.15 1.01
N GLY A 374 5.63 4.37 2.09
CA GLY A 374 4.62 4.58 3.14
C GLY A 374 3.29 3.90 2.83
N THR A 375 3.21 2.59 3.02
CA THR A 375 1.90 1.96 3.25
C THR A 375 2.00 1.06 4.46
N GLY A 376 1.49 1.58 5.57
CA GLY A 376 1.21 0.79 6.76
C GLY A 376 -0.08 0.02 6.55
N VAL A 377 -0.10 -1.24 6.98
CA VAL A 377 -1.32 -2.05 7.03
C VAL A 377 -1.42 -2.62 8.42
N ALA A 378 -2.55 -2.40 9.09
CA ALA A 378 -2.91 -3.09 10.32
C ALA A 378 -4.18 -3.91 10.09
N GLU A 379 -4.27 -5.05 10.75
CA GLU A 379 -5.35 -6.01 10.57
C GLU A 379 -5.78 -6.60 11.91
N GLY A 380 -7.07 -6.89 12.07
CA GLY A 380 -7.61 -7.46 13.29
C GLY A 380 -9.02 -8.03 13.12
N VAL A 381 -9.35 -9.05 13.92
CA VAL A 381 -10.67 -9.68 13.94
C VAL A 381 -11.41 -9.32 15.24
N VAL A 382 -12.64 -8.82 15.13
CA VAL A 382 -13.54 -8.54 16.24
C VAL A 382 -14.64 -9.58 16.25
N ALA A 383 -14.79 -10.31 17.33
CA ALA A 383 -15.92 -11.20 17.53
C ALA A 383 -16.83 -10.70 18.64
N PHE A 384 -18.11 -10.63 18.34
CA PHE A 384 -19.14 -10.18 19.24
C PHE A 384 -19.74 -11.39 19.96
N VAL A 385 -19.65 -11.42 21.29
CA VAL A 385 -20.01 -12.58 22.12
C VAL A 385 -21.19 -12.26 23.05
N GLU A 386 -21.74 -13.28 23.70
CA GLU A 386 -22.74 -13.07 24.76
C GLU A 386 -22.11 -12.29 25.94
N PRO A 387 -22.89 -11.42 26.63
CA PRO A 387 -22.42 -10.62 27.78
C PRO A 387 -21.81 -11.40 28.94
#